data_AF-A0A1E1F7T9-F1
#
_entry.id   AF-A0A1E1F7T9-F1
#
_cell.length_a   1.000
_cell.length_b   1.000
_cell.length_c   1.000
_cell.angle_alpha   90.00
_cell.angle_beta   90.00
_cell.angle_gamma   90.00
#
_symmetry.space_group_name_H-M   'P 1'
#
loop_
_entity.id
_entity.type
_entity.pdbx_description
1 polymer ?
#
loop_
_entity_poly.entity_id
_entity_poly.type
_entity_poly.pdbx_seq_one_letter_code
_entity_poly.pdbx_strand_id
1 'polypeptide(L)'
;MRVGQPVTINVDALDSAELRGRVASFSPGTGAQFSLIPPENATGNFTKIVQRVPVRISIEAGPESRWVLRPGLSVEVTVDTISAKGSRDRIKQETERLKRGETQGTR
;
A
#
# COMPACT_ATOMS: atom_id res chain seq x y z
N MET A 1 0.17 -5.63 -1.50
CA MET A 1 -0.70 -5.27 -0.38
C MET A 1 -2.15 -5.45 -0.82
N ARG A 2 -3.03 -5.89 0.07
CA ARG A 2 -4.45 -6.16 -0.20
C ARG A 2 -5.29 -5.69 0.99
N VAL A 3 -6.52 -5.26 0.73
CA VAL A 3 -7.52 -5.01 1.76
C VAL A 3 -7.74 -6.26 2.62
N GLY A 4 -7.88 -6.07 3.93
CA GLY A 4 -8.10 -7.12 4.91
C GLY A 4 -6.82 -7.75 5.48
N GLN A 5 -5.64 -7.40 4.95
CA GLN A 5 -4.37 -7.87 5.52
C GLN A 5 -4.21 -7.39 6.97
N PRO A 6 -3.74 -8.25 7.89
CA PRO A 6 -3.53 -7.86 9.27
C PRO A 6 -2.36 -6.88 9.37
N VAL A 7 -2.48 -5.96 10.33
CA VAL A 7 -1.43 -4.98 10.62
C VAL A 7 -1.17 -4.89 12.12
N THR A 8 0.06 -4.54 12.45
CA THR A 8 0.51 -4.17 13.80
C THR A 8 0.80 -2.68 13.80
N ILE A 9 0.34 -1.96 14.82
CA ILE A 9 0.40 -0.51 14.94
C ILE A 9 1.05 -0.17 16.28
N ASN A 10 2.15 0.58 16.25
CA ASN A 10 2.81 1.09 17.45
C ASN A 10 2.53 2.58 17.56
N VAL A 11 2.07 3.03 18.72
CA VAL A 11 1.72 4.44 18.96
C VAL A 11 2.83 5.13 19.76
N ASP A 12 3.47 6.14 19.16
CA ASP A 12 4.62 6.83 19.75
C ASP A 12 4.29 7.45 21.12
N ALA A 13 3.07 7.97 21.26
CA ALA A 13 2.62 8.65 22.48
C ALA A 13 2.22 7.69 23.62
N LEU A 14 2.24 6.38 23.41
CA LEU A 14 1.77 5.38 24.38
C LEU A 14 2.85 4.35 24.71
N ASP A 15 4.10 4.79 24.90
CA ASP A 15 5.26 3.91 25.13
C ASP A 15 5.33 2.75 24.12
N SER A 16 5.03 3.05 22.85
CA SER A 16 4.96 2.07 21.77
C SER A 16 3.97 0.93 22.01
N ALA A 17 2.84 1.20 22.68
CA ALA A 17 1.77 0.24 22.86
C ALA A 17 1.34 -0.36 21.51
N GLU A 18 1.30 -1.69 21.47
CA GLU A 18 0.98 -2.45 20.27
C GLU A 18 -0.55 -2.60 20.11
N LEU A 19 -1.08 -2.09 19.01
CA LEU A 19 -2.46 -2.25 18.61
C LEU A 19 -2.54 -3.11 17.35
N ARG A 20 -3.64 -3.85 17.24
CA ARG A 20 -3.95 -4.65 16.05
C ARG A 20 -4.91 -3.90 15.13
N GLY A 21 -4.85 -4.25 13.86
CA GLY A 21 -5.73 -3.67 12.87
C GLY A 21 -5.71 -4.44 11.56
N ARG A 22 -6.35 -3.84 10.56
CA ARG A 22 -6.37 -4.36 9.19
C ARG A 22 -6.25 -3.23 8.17
N VAL A 23 -5.74 -3.56 7.00
CA VAL A 23 -5.79 -2.66 5.84
C VAL A 23 -7.26 -2.49 5.44
N ALA A 24 -7.81 -1.30 5.60
CA ALA A 24 -9.19 -0.99 5.23
C ALA A 24 -9.30 -0.67 3.74
N SER A 25 -8.39 0.16 3.23
CA SER A 25 -8.33 0.53 1.81
C SER A 25 -6.99 1.18 1.46
N PHE A 26 -6.73 1.36 0.16
CA PHE A 26 -5.66 2.20 -0.35
C PHE A 26 -6.11 2.83 -1.67
N SER A 27 -5.55 3.98 -2.01
CA SER A 27 -5.90 4.71 -3.23
C SER A 27 -5.53 3.90 -4.49
N PRO A 28 -6.36 3.91 -5.56
CA PRO A 28 -6.02 3.25 -6.82
C PRO A 28 -4.85 3.92 -7.56
N GLY A 29 -4.47 5.14 -7.17
CA GLY A 29 -3.38 5.91 -7.77
C GLY A 29 -2.72 6.87 -6.78
N THR A 30 -1.62 7.49 -7.20
CA THR A 30 -0.89 8.49 -6.41
C THR A 30 -1.56 9.85 -6.52
N GLY A 31 -1.30 10.78 -5.59
CA GLY A 31 -1.92 12.10 -5.61
C GLY A 31 -1.68 12.90 -6.91
N ALA A 32 -0.56 12.66 -7.59
CA ALA A 32 -0.24 13.31 -8.86
C ALA A 32 -1.19 12.90 -10.01
N GLN A 33 -1.72 11.67 -9.98
CA GLN A 33 -2.64 11.16 -11.00
C GLN A 33 -4.01 11.85 -10.96
N PHE A 34 -4.35 12.49 -9.83
CA PHE A 34 -5.63 13.19 -9.61
C PHE A 34 -5.46 14.71 -9.50
N SER A 35 -4.29 15.25 -9.82
CA SER A 35 -4.05 16.70 -9.81
C SER A 35 -4.75 17.37 -10.99
N LEU A 36 -5.40 18.52 -10.74
CA LEU A 36 -5.91 19.39 -11.79
C LEU A 36 -4.81 19.90 -12.73
N ILE A 37 -3.58 19.99 -12.21
CA ILE A 37 -2.39 20.35 -12.97
C ILE A 37 -1.35 19.24 -12.76
N PRO A 38 -1.23 18.30 -13.70
CA PRO A 38 -0.18 17.29 -13.66
C PRO A 38 1.20 17.95 -13.77
N PRO A 39 2.24 17.38 -13.14
CA PRO A 39 3.60 17.87 -13.33
C PRO A 39 4.04 17.69 -14.79
N GLU A 40 4.27 18.80 -15.51
CA GLU A 40 4.88 18.80 -16.84
C GLU A 40 6.40 18.75 -16.72
N ASN A 41 6.99 17.57 -16.97
CA ASN A 41 8.44 17.42 -17.09
C ASN A 41 8.84 17.58 -18.57
N ALA A 42 8.83 18.81 -19.09
CA ALA A 42 9.04 19.09 -20.52
C ALA A 42 10.52 19.26 -20.97
N THR A 43 11.51 18.93 -20.13
CA THR A 43 12.93 19.26 -20.40
C THR A 43 13.91 18.07 -20.40
N GLY A 44 13.43 16.84 -20.56
CA GLY A 44 14.33 15.69 -20.80
C GLY A 44 15.14 15.19 -19.61
N ASN A 45 14.85 15.65 -18.39
CA ASN A 45 15.43 15.08 -17.16
C ASN A 45 14.54 13.97 -16.61
N PHE A 46 15.02 12.73 -16.68
CA PHE A 46 14.39 11.56 -16.06
C PHE A 46 14.69 11.49 -14.56
N THR A 47 14.24 12.47 -13.79
CA THR A 47 14.36 12.41 -12.32
C THR A 47 13.32 11.46 -11.76
N LYS A 48 13.77 10.36 -11.15
CA LYS A 48 12.87 9.42 -10.45
C LYS A 48 12.33 10.09 -9.19
N ILE A 49 11.05 10.48 -9.22
CA ILE A 49 10.36 11.07 -8.08
C ILE A 49 9.59 9.99 -7.31
N VAL A 50 9.71 10.00 -5.99
CA VAL A 50 8.93 9.10 -5.12
C VAL A 50 7.47 9.57 -5.10
N GLN A 51 6.57 8.70 -5.55
CA GLN A 51 5.14 8.91 -5.39
C GLN A 51 4.58 8.00 -4.32
N ARG A 52 3.77 8.57 -3.42
CA ARG A 52 3.16 7.83 -2.31
C ARG A 52 1.71 7.48 -2.63
N VAL A 53 1.31 6.27 -2.24
CA VAL A 53 -0.07 5.80 -2.30
C VAL A 53 -0.65 5.84 -0.89
N PRO A 54 -1.68 6.65 -0.63
CA PRO A 54 -2.34 6.67 0.67
C PRO A 54 -2.94 5.32 1.03
N VAL A 55 -2.76 4.90 2.28
CA VAL A 55 -3.30 3.66 2.84
C VAL A 55 -4.12 4.01 4.07
N ARG A 56 -5.33 3.47 4.15
CA ARG A 56 -6.20 3.59 5.31
C ARG A 56 -6.17 2.30 6.12
N ILE A 57 -5.94 2.44 7.41
CA ILE A 57 -5.88 1.34 8.37
C ILE A 57 -7.10 1.42 9.30
N SER A 58 -7.79 0.30 9.52
CA SER A 58 -8.79 0.17 10.58
C SER A 58 -8.12 -0.40 11.82
N ILE A 59 -8.28 0.29 12.96
CA ILE A 59 -7.70 -0.10 14.24
C ILE A 59 -8.74 -0.92 15.02
N GLU A 60 -8.36 -2.10 15.50
CA GLU A 60 -9.16 -2.93 16.38
C GLU A 60 -9.01 -2.42 17.82
N ALA A 61 -9.62 -1.25 18.09
CA ALA A 61 -9.48 -0.55 19.37
C ALA A 61 -10.53 -1.01 20.40
N GLY A 62 -10.06 -1.54 21.52
CA GLY A 62 -10.84 -1.77 22.74
C GLY A 62 -11.16 -0.47 23.51
N PRO A 63 -11.96 -0.54 24.59
CA PRO A 63 -12.43 0.63 25.33
C PRO A 63 -11.30 1.57 25.79
N GLU A 64 -10.23 0.99 26.33
CA GLU A 64 -9.06 1.75 26.81
C GLU A 64 -8.34 2.48 25.67
N SER A 65 -8.02 1.76 24.59
CA SER A 65 -7.38 2.39 23.42
C SER A 65 -8.22 3.52 22.79
N ARG A 66 -9.56 3.44 22.85
CA ARG A 66 -10.42 4.49 22.30
C ARG A 66 -10.36 5.79 23.10
N TRP A 67 -10.15 5.73 24.41
CA TRP A 67 -10.06 6.95 25.21
C TRP A 67 -8.72 7.65 25.04
N VAL A 68 -7.64 6.96 24.69
CA VAL A 68 -6.31 7.57 24.46
C VAL A 68 -6.07 8.01 23.03
N LEU A 69 -6.59 7.28 22.05
CA LEU A 69 -6.34 7.60 20.64
C LEU A 69 -7.03 8.91 20.26
N ARG A 70 -6.25 9.86 19.76
CA ARG A 70 -6.71 11.15 19.26
C ARG A 70 -6.20 11.38 17.83
N PRO A 71 -6.97 12.09 16.98
CA PRO A 71 -6.47 12.54 15.69
C PRO A 71 -5.19 13.36 15.86
N GLY A 72 -4.19 13.11 15.01
CA GLY A 72 -2.90 13.79 15.04
C GLY A 72 -1.76 13.03 15.71
N LEU A 73 -2.04 11.89 16.37
CA LEU A 73 -0.99 11.02 16.88
C LEU A 73 -0.18 10.37 15.74
N SER A 74 1.14 10.34 15.92
CA SER A 74 2.06 9.57 15.08
C SER A 74 2.05 8.10 15.47
N VAL A 75 2.15 7.24 14.46
CA VAL A 75 2.18 5.79 14.62
C VAL A 75 3.12 5.17 13.60
N GLU A 76 3.73 4.05 13.99
CA GLU A 76 4.42 3.15 13.06
C GLU A 76 3.51 1.95 12.74
N VAL A 77 3.39 1.59 11.46
CA VAL A 77 2.48 0.52 11.01
C VAL A 77 3.25 -0.53 10.20
N THR A 78 3.17 -1.78 10.64
CA THR A 78 3.69 -2.94 9.92
C THR A 78 2.54 -3.75 9.31
N VAL A 79 2.59 -3.98 8.00
CA VAL A 79 1.59 -4.78 7.27
C VAL A 79 2.14 -6.16 6.96
N ASP A 80 1.42 -7.22 7.34
CA ASP A 80 1.77 -8.57 6.92
C ASP A 80 1.43 -8.78 5.43
N THR A 81 2.47 -8.77 4.60
CA THR A 81 2.34 -8.98 3.15
C THR A 81 2.57 -10.43 2.71
N ILE A 82 2.84 -11.37 3.63
CA ILE A 82 3.16 -12.76 3.31
C ILE A 82 1.95 -13.45 2.67
N SER A 83 0.74 -13.15 3.14
CA SER A 83 -0.52 -13.60 2.54
C SER A 83 -0.75 -13.15 1.09
N ALA A 84 -0.01 -12.13 0.61
CA ALA A 84 -0.07 -11.67 -0.78
C ALA A 84 0.92 -12.39 -1.72
N LYS A 85 1.74 -13.35 -1.25
CA LYS A 85 2.66 -14.13 -2.11
C LYS A 85 1.96 -14.76 -3.31
N GLY A 86 0.76 -15.34 -3.12
CA GLY A 86 0.01 -15.97 -4.20
C GLY A 86 -0.36 -15.03 -5.36
N SER A 87 -0.44 -13.70 -5.13
CA SER A 87 -0.67 -12.75 -6.23
C SER A 87 0.59 -12.51 -7.07
N ARG A 88 1.78 -12.56 -6.46
CA ARG A 88 3.05 -12.43 -7.21
C ARG A 88 3.26 -13.62 -8.14
N ASP A 89 2.93 -14.82 -7.66
CA ASP A 89 3.09 -16.05 -8.44
C ASP A 89 2.11 -16.10 -9.62
N ARG A 90 0.86 -15.64 -9.42
CA ARG A 90 -0.13 -15.49 -10.51
C ARG A 90 0.32 -14.50 -11.59
N ILE A 91 0.82 -13.33 -11.20
CA ILE A 91 1.34 -12.33 -12.15
C ILE A 91 2.51 -12.90 -12.94
N LYS A 92 3.45 -13.62 -12.28
CA LYS A 92 4.55 -14.29 -12.98
C LYS A 92 4.03 -15.32 -14.00
N GLN A 93 3.07 -16.15 -13.60
CA GLN A 93 2.50 -17.17 -14.50
C GLN A 93 1.78 -16.57 -15.70
N GLU A 94 1.06 -15.46 -15.51
CA GLU A 94 0.39 -14.72 -16.59
C GLU A 94 1.41 -14.14 -17.58
N THR A 95 2.44 -13.44 -17.08
CA THR A 95 3.52 -12.91 -17.92
C THR A 95 4.25 -14.00 -18.71
N GLU A 96 4.51 -15.16 -18.11
CA GLU A 96 5.14 -16.30 -18.79
C GLU A 96 4.20 -17.02 -19.78
N ARG A 97 2.89 -16.93 -19.62
CA ARG A 97 1.92 -17.42 -20.62
C ARG A 97 1.88 -16.49 -21.83
N LEU A 98 1.88 -15.17 -21.62
CA LEU A 98 1.86 -14.17 -22.69
C LEU A 98 3.11 -14.26 -23.56
N LYS A 99 4.31 -14.33 -22.96
CA LYS A 99 5.58 -14.51 -23.69
C LYS A 99 5.61 -15.79 -24.55
N ARG A 100 5.02 -16.88 -24.07
CA ARG A 100 4.95 -18.15 -24.81
C ARG A 100 3.97 -18.09 -25.98
N GLY A 101 2.86 -17.37 -25.85
CA GLY A 101 1.91 -17.14 -26.93
C GLY A 101 2.48 -16.29 -28.06
N GLU A 102 3.27 -15.26 -27.73
CA GLU A 102 3.93 -14.39 -28.72
C GLU A 102 5.02 -15.13 -29.52
N THR A 103 5.67 -16.13 -28.94
CA THR A 103 6.73 -16.91 -29.61
C THR A 103 6.16 -17.91 -30.64
N GLN A 104 4.87 -18.27 -30.56
CA GLN A 104 4.22 -19.20 -31.49
C GLN A 104 3.55 -18.51 -32.70
N GLY A 105 3.45 -17.17 -32.72
CA GLY A 105 2.75 -16.41 -33.77
C GLY A 105 3.63 -15.86 -34.91
N THR A 106 4.96 -16.07 -34.87
CA THR A 106 5.91 -15.42 -35.81
C THR A 106 6.45 -16.36 -36.90
N ARG A 107 5.61 -17.19 -37.51
CA ARG A 107 5.97 -17.97 -38.70
C ARG A 107 5.05 -17.65 -39.87
#